data_AF-A0A5D2IHR4-F1
#
_entry.id   AF-A0A5D2IHR4-F1
#
_cell.length_a   1.000
_cell.length_b   1.000
_cell.length_c   1.000
_cell.angle_alpha   90.00
_cell.angle_beta   90.00
_cell.angle_gamma   90.00
#
_symmetry.space_group_name_H-M   'P 1'
#
loop_
_entity.id
_entity.type
_entity.pdbx_description
1 polymer ?
#
loop_
_entity_poly.entity_id
_entity_poly.type
_entity_poly.pdbx_seq_one_letter_code
_entity_poly.pdbx_strand_id
1 'polypeptide(L)'
;MERETEQSPKTKMESLRTICDREFSIQQQKIDSLTASFPSSLNSIKSLALDTAQNHAKLAKLKANLREAEDEFVKVLVAKTRKEAKQMATRDSISAVKARVEELKRTVQVQRSRREEYGTIISRQSLALSKTEEDAEHEIEENGEIQEAISWYNRVLGFQIEGGRGVKFTFNDINIKNPKEEYSFTICHANDAYSLLDCNPNLNGIKDLINELNRTNDLFGFVRTIREKFQEAAALGLQPQSTTFDQDCSTISLSGPALSVSSNRSESSAKKNEHHIPLQD
;
A
#
# COMPACT_ATOMS: atom_id res chain seq x y z
N MET A 1 45.62 -120.52 92.91
CA MET A 1 44.59 -121.18 93.73
C MET A 1 43.56 -120.10 94.02
N GLU A 2 42.32 -120.35 93.63
CA GLU A 2 41.12 -119.58 93.94
C GLU A 2 40.94 -118.20 93.28
N ARG A 3 39.80 -117.88 92.70
CA ARG A 3 38.63 -118.64 92.24
C ARG A 3 38.02 -117.66 91.24
N GLU A 4 37.90 -118.06 89.98
CA GLU A 4 36.96 -117.45 89.06
C GLU A 4 35.60 -117.41 89.78
N THR A 5 35.18 -116.23 90.24
CA THR A 5 33.78 -116.01 90.55
C THR A 5 33.07 -115.95 89.21
N GLU A 6 32.78 -117.14 88.68
CA GLU A 6 31.63 -117.38 87.81
C GLU A 6 30.45 -116.68 88.48
N GLN A 7 30.18 -115.45 88.03
CA GLN A 7 28.92 -114.80 88.32
C GLN A 7 27.83 -115.76 87.87
N SER A 8 27.06 -116.26 88.84
CA SER A 8 25.89 -117.09 88.58
C SER A 8 25.09 -116.44 87.45
N PRO A 9 24.63 -117.21 86.44
CA PRO A 9 23.86 -116.68 85.33
C PRO A 9 22.66 -115.83 85.78
N LYS A 10 22.17 -116.05 87.01
CA LYS A 10 21.15 -115.21 87.68
C LYS A 10 21.62 -113.78 87.95
N THR A 11 22.82 -113.57 88.50
CA THR A 11 23.30 -112.22 88.89
C THR A 11 23.66 -111.37 87.67
N LYS A 12 24.15 -111.98 86.59
CA LYS A 12 24.31 -111.32 85.28
C LYS A 12 22.98 -111.01 84.60
N MET A 13 21.98 -111.90 84.71
CA MET A 13 20.63 -111.60 84.21
C MET A 13 19.97 -110.45 84.99
N GLU A 14 20.17 -110.37 86.30
CA GLU A 14 19.64 -109.26 87.12
C GLU A 14 20.31 -107.92 86.80
N SER A 15 21.62 -107.88 86.56
CA SER A 15 22.29 -106.63 86.15
C SER A 15 21.89 -106.18 84.74
N LEU A 16 21.73 -107.10 83.79
CA LEU A 16 21.20 -106.79 82.47
C LEU A 16 19.75 -106.29 82.53
N ARG A 17 18.95 -106.83 83.46
CA ARG A 17 17.57 -106.40 83.70
C ARG A 17 17.52 -104.96 84.21
N THR A 18 18.33 -104.60 85.20
CA THR A 18 18.38 -103.22 85.71
C THR A 18 18.92 -102.22 84.69
N ILE A 19 19.87 -102.62 83.84
CA ILE A 19 20.33 -101.82 82.70
C ILE A 19 19.18 -101.60 81.70
N CYS A 20 18.44 -102.66 81.36
CA CYS A 20 17.28 -102.55 80.47
C CYS A 20 16.17 -101.67 81.07
N ASP A 21 15.86 -101.81 82.36
CA ASP A 21 14.81 -101.01 83.04
C ASP A 21 15.19 -99.52 83.13
N ARG A 22 16.48 -99.23 83.36
CA ARG A 22 17.00 -97.87 83.37
C ARG A 22 16.98 -97.24 81.97
N GLU A 23 17.40 -98.00 80.95
CA GLU A 23 17.31 -97.55 79.56
C GLU A 23 15.86 -97.31 79.16
N PHE A 24 14.95 -98.23 79.50
CA PHE A 24 13.51 -98.08 79.28
C PHE A 24 12.96 -96.80 79.94
N SER A 25 13.36 -96.52 81.18
CA SER A 25 12.95 -95.30 81.90
C SER A 25 13.49 -94.02 81.25
N ILE A 26 14.73 -94.02 80.77
CA ILE A 26 15.34 -92.88 80.05
C ILE A 26 14.62 -92.64 78.72
N GLN A 27 14.32 -93.70 77.97
CA GLN A 27 13.59 -93.59 76.71
C GLN A 27 12.16 -93.12 76.96
N GLN A 28 11.48 -93.60 78.01
CA GLN A 28 10.14 -93.14 78.39
C GLN A 28 10.14 -91.64 78.74
N GLN A 29 11.08 -91.15 79.55
CA GLN A 29 11.20 -89.72 79.86
C GLN A 29 11.43 -88.85 78.61
N LYS A 30 12.27 -89.32 77.67
CA LYS A 30 12.49 -88.63 76.39
C LYS A 30 11.21 -88.59 75.55
N ILE A 31 10.47 -89.69 75.50
CA ILE A 31 9.19 -89.79 74.81
C ILE A 31 8.17 -88.85 75.45
N ASP A 32 8.07 -88.81 76.77
CA ASP A 32 7.11 -87.96 77.49
C ASP A 32 7.44 -86.47 77.32
N SER A 33 8.72 -86.11 77.41
CA SER A 33 9.20 -84.74 77.16
C SER A 33 8.93 -84.28 75.72
N LEU A 34 9.17 -85.16 74.74
CA LEU A 34 8.82 -84.90 73.34
C LEU A 34 7.30 -84.78 73.17
N THR A 35 6.53 -85.69 73.76
CA THR A 35 5.06 -85.71 73.68
C THR A 35 4.45 -84.45 74.31
N ALA A 36 5.02 -83.93 75.39
CA ALA A 36 4.57 -82.71 76.04
C ALA A 36 4.94 -81.44 75.27
N SER A 37 6.14 -81.37 74.68
CA SER A 37 6.65 -80.15 74.02
C SER A 37 6.27 -80.04 72.54
N PHE A 38 6.17 -81.15 71.82
CA PHE A 38 5.92 -81.19 70.37
C PHE A 38 4.63 -80.47 69.95
N PRO A 39 3.48 -80.62 70.65
CA PRO A 39 2.24 -79.92 70.28
C PRO A 39 2.37 -78.40 70.36
N SER A 40 3.10 -77.89 71.37
CA SER A 40 3.30 -76.44 71.55
C SER A 40 4.19 -75.85 70.44
N SER A 41 5.26 -76.54 70.07
CA SER A 41 6.12 -76.16 68.96
C SER A 41 5.38 -76.20 67.63
N LEU A 42 4.58 -77.25 67.38
CA LEU A 42 3.76 -77.37 66.18
C LEU A 42 2.73 -76.22 66.09
N ASN A 43 2.05 -75.91 67.19
CA ASN A 43 1.10 -74.79 67.25
C ASN A 43 1.79 -73.44 67.00
N SER A 44 3.00 -73.24 67.52
CA SER A 44 3.81 -72.03 67.26
C SER A 44 4.18 -71.91 65.78
N ILE A 45 4.68 -72.98 65.16
CA ILE A 45 4.98 -73.03 63.72
C ILE A 45 3.71 -72.77 62.88
N LYS A 46 2.58 -73.36 63.27
CA LYS A 46 1.29 -73.16 62.60
C LYS A 46 0.85 -71.70 62.68
N SER A 47 0.96 -71.06 63.84
CA SER A 47 0.65 -69.63 64.00
C SER A 47 1.56 -68.76 63.12
N LEU A 48 2.87 -69.03 63.14
CA LEU A 48 3.85 -68.32 62.33
C LEU A 48 3.55 -68.46 60.82
N ALA A 49 3.21 -69.66 60.36
CA ALA A 49 2.84 -69.90 58.97
C ALA A 49 1.56 -69.14 58.57
N LEU A 50 0.57 -69.09 59.47
CA LEU A 50 -0.70 -68.40 59.24
C LEU A 50 -0.50 -66.88 59.19
N ASP A 51 0.32 -66.32 60.09
CA ASP A 51 0.71 -64.90 60.06
C ASP A 51 1.51 -64.54 58.80
N THR A 52 2.44 -65.40 58.40
CA THR A 52 3.23 -65.21 57.17
C THR A 52 2.32 -65.20 55.94
N ALA A 53 1.34 -66.10 55.87
CA ALA A 53 0.34 -66.13 54.79
C ALA A 53 -0.53 -64.85 54.80
N GLN A 54 -0.98 -64.40 55.97
CA GLN A 54 -1.75 -63.16 56.10
C GLN A 54 -0.93 -61.93 55.68
N ASN A 55 0.35 -61.88 56.05
CA ASN A 55 1.26 -60.81 55.67
C ASN A 55 1.53 -60.81 54.16
N HIS A 56 1.69 -61.98 53.54
CA HIS A 56 1.77 -62.09 52.08
C HIS A 56 0.54 -61.53 51.36
N ALA A 57 -0.66 -61.80 51.87
CA ALA A 57 -1.90 -61.26 51.31
C ALA A 57 -1.96 -59.73 51.44
N LYS A 58 -1.60 -59.17 52.61
CA LYS A 58 -1.50 -57.71 52.82
C LYS A 58 -0.46 -57.07 51.90
N LEU A 59 0.71 -57.71 51.74
CA LEU A 59 1.78 -57.25 50.85
C LEU A 59 1.32 -57.23 49.39
N ALA A 60 0.61 -58.26 48.94
CA ALA A 60 0.06 -58.31 47.58
C ALA A 60 -0.94 -57.17 47.35
N LYS A 61 -1.82 -56.88 48.32
CA LYS A 61 -2.75 -55.75 48.27
C LYS A 61 -2.03 -54.40 48.21
N LEU A 62 -1.02 -54.20 49.05
CA LEU A 62 -0.21 -52.96 49.03
C LEU A 62 0.53 -52.77 47.70
N LYS A 63 1.09 -53.84 47.12
CA LYS A 63 1.73 -53.79 45.80
C LYS A 63 0.76 -53.43 44.69
N ALA A 64 -0.46 -53.97 44.72
CA ALA A 64 -1.49 -53.62 43.74
C ALA A 64 -1.89 -52.14 43.85
N ASN A 65 -2.14 -51.65 45.07
CA ASN A 65 -2.46 -50.24 45.30
C ASN A 65 -1.33 -49.29 44.89
N LEU A 66 -0.07 -49.67 45.14
CA LEU A 66 1.09 -48.86 44.72
C LEU A 66 1.13 -48.73 43.20
N ARG A 67 0.91 -49.85 42.48
CA ARG A 67 0.91 -49.87 41.02
C ARG A 67 -0.24 -49.02 40.44
N GLU A 68 -1.42 -49.09 41.03
CA GLU A 68 -2.55 -48.25 40.64
C GLU A 68 -2.25 -46.76 40.86
N ALA A 69 -1.66 -46.39 42.00
CA ALA A 69 -1.27 -45.02 42.28
C ALA A 69 -0.17 -44.50 41.33
N GLU A 70 0.80 -45.34 40.97
CA GLU A 70 1.83 -45.03 39.96
C GLU A 70 1.20 -44.79 38.58
N ASP A 71 0.28 -45.65 38.15
CA ASP A 71 -0.40 -45.51 36.86
C ASP A 71 -1.23 -44.21 36.80
N GLU A 72 -1.96 -43.86 37.87
CA GLU A 72 -2.68 -42.59 37.96
C GLU A 72 -1.73 -41.39 37.97
N PHE A 73 -0.59 -41.47 38.66
CA PHE A 73 0.41 -40.40 38.65
C PHE A 73 0.97 -40.17 37.24
N VAL A 74 1.24 -41.24 36.49
CA VAL A 74 1.68 -41.16 35.09
C VAL A 74 0.60 -40.49 34.22
N LYS A 75 -0.68 -40.87 34.38
CA LYS A 75 -1.79 -40.22 33.64
C LYS A 75 -1.88 -38.72 33.94
N VAL A 76 -1.77 -38.34 35.22
CA VAL A 76 -1.80 -36.94 35.65
C VAL A 76 -0.62 -36.16 35.07
N LEU A 77 0.59 -36.74 35.06
CA LEU A 77 1.77 -36.12 34.45
C LEU A 77 1.57 -35.85 32.95
N VAL A 78 1.06 -36.83 32.20
CA VAL A 78 0.77 -36.66 30.77
C VAL A 78 -0.24 -35.53 30.53
N ALA A 79 -1.32 -35.50 31.32
CA ALA A 79 -2.33 -34.45 31.23
C ALA A 79 -1.75 -33.06 31.56
N LYS A 80 -0.88 -32.97 32.56
CA LYS A 80 -0.19 -31.73 32.95
C LYS A 80 0.71 -31.22 31.83
N THR A 81 1.61 -32.05 31.30
CA THR A 81 2.52 -31.67 30.20
C THR A 81 1.73 -31.21 28.98
N ARG A 82 0.63 -31.88 28.64
CA ARG A 82 -0.25 -31.45 27.53
C ARG A 82 -0.89 -30.09 27.80
N LYS A 83 -1.34 -29.84 29.02
CA LYS A 83 -1.96 -28.55 29.40
C LYS A 83 -0.94 -27.42 29.36
N GLU A 84 0.27 -27.66 29.85
CA GLU A 84 1.39 -26.70 29.79
C GLU A 84 1.79 -26.40 28.34
N ALA A 85 1.89 -27.41 27.48
CA ALA A 85 2.15 -27.23 26.05
C ALA A 85 1.08 -26.36 25.37
N LYS A 86 -0.21 -26.60 25.66
CA LYS A 86 -1.32 -25.76 25.15
C LYS A 86 -1.23 -24.32 25.66
N GLN A 87 -0.85 -24.13 26.92
CA GLN A 87 -0.70 -22.80 27.51
C GLN A 87 0.45 -22.03 26.85
N MET A 88 1.59 -22.69 26.60
CA MET A 88 2.71 -22.10 25.86
C MET A 88 2.31 -21.72 24.43
N ALA A 89 1.68 -22.62 23.68
CA ALA A 89 1.21 -22.32 22.33
C ALA A 89 0.23 -21.13 22.28
N THR A 90 -0.66 -21.01 23.28
CA THR A 90 -1.59 -19.88 23.39
C THR A 90 -0.85 -18.58 23.69
N ARG A 91 0.16 -18.61 24.58
CA ARG A 91 0.98 -17.44 24.90
C ARG A 91 1.76 -16.95 23.69
N ASP A 92 2.31 -17.87 22.90
CA ASP A 92 3.04 -17.54 21.68
C ASP A 92 2.10 -16.94 20.63
N SER A 93 0.90 -17.51 20.47
CA SER A 93 -0.14 -16.96 19.60
C SER A 93 -0.56 -15.54 20.01
N ILE A 94 -0.79 -15.30 21.30
CA ILE A 94 -1.10 -13.95 21.83
C ILE A 94 0.03 -12.97 21.53
N SER A 95 1.29 -13.40 21.74
CA SER A 95 2.47 -12.58 21.48
C SER A 95 2.59 -12.23 19.99
N ALA A 96 2.35 -13.20 19.10
CA ALA A 96 2.34 -12.99 17.65
C ALA A 96 1.23 -12.03 17.22
N VAL A 97 0.00 -12.19 17.74
CA VAL A 97 -1.11 -11.28 17.44
C VAL A 97 -0.80 -9.86 17.92
N LYS A 98 -0.23 -9.72 19.12
CA LYS A 98 0.18 -8.40 19.66
C LYS A 98 1.21 -7.72 18.75
N ALA A 99 2.19 -8.46 18.25
CA ALA A 99 3.17 -7.93 17.31
C ALA A 99 2.50 -7.44 16.01
N ARG A 100 1.56 -8.21 15.45
CA ARG A 100 0.81 -7.83 14.24
C ARG A 100 -0.06 -6.59 14.47
N VAL A 101 -0.67 -6.44 15.65
CA VAL A 101 -1.45 -5.24 15.99
C VAL A 101 -0.57 -3.99 16.02
N GLU A 102 0.62 -4.06 16.63
CA GLU A 102 1.54 -2.92 16.66
C GLU A 102 2.09 -2.58 15.27
N GLU A 103 2.36 -3.58 14.43
CA GLU A 103 2.74 -3.35 13.03
C GLU A 103 1.61 -2.68 12.24
N LEU A 104 0.38 -3.18 12.35
CA LEU A 104 -0.77 -2.58 11.68
C LEU A 104 -1.00 -1.14 12.13
N LYS A 105 -0.84 -0.87 13.43
CA LYS A 105 -0.94 0.49 14.00
C LYS A 105 0.08 1.44 13.38
N ARG A 106 1.34 1.02 13.21
CA ARG A 106 2.36 1.82 12.51
C ARG A 106 1.96 2.08 11.06
N THR A 107 1.52 1.06 10.33
CA THR A 107 1.09 1.19 8.93
C THR A 107 -0.09 2.15 8.78
N VAL A 108 -1.09 2.07 9.66
CA VAL A 108 -2.23 2.99 9.66
C VAL A 108 -1.78 4.44 9.89
N GLN A 109 -0.84 4.66 10.81
CA GLN A 109 -0.32 6.00 11.08
C GLN A 109 0.41 6.59 9.86
N VAL A 110 1.25 5.80 9.18
CA VAL A 110 1.93 6.22 7.95
C VAL A 110 0.93 6.52 6.82
N GLN A 111 -0.11 5.71 6.67
CA GLN A 111 -1.15 5.97 5.67
C GLN A 111 -1.95 7.24 6.00
N ARG A 112 -2.19 7.53 7.28
CA ARG A 112 -2.87 8.76 7.71
C ARG A 112 -2.04 10.00 7.39
N SER A 113 -0.74 10.01 7.72
CA SER A 113 0.13 11.15 7.40
C SER A 113 0.22 11.37 5.89
N ARG A 114 0.35 10.29 5.10
CA ARG A 114 0.35 10.36 3.64
C ARG A 114 -0.96 10.92 3.07
N ARG A 115 -2.11 10.55 3.66
CA ARG A 115 -3.41 11.13 3.27
C ARG A 115 -3.46 12.63 3.56
N GLU A 116 -2.97 13.06 4.71
CA GLU A 116 -2.92 14.48 5.08
C GLU A 116 -2.03 15.26 4.10
N GLU A 117 -0.83 14.76 3.78
CA GLU A 117 0.05 15.34 2.76
C GLU A 117 -0.66 15.50 1.41
N TYR A 118 -1.30 14.46 0.89
CA TYR A 118 -2.07 14.57 -0.35
C TYR A 118 -3.23 15.57 -0.24
N GLY A 119 -3.91 15.60 0.92
CA GLY A 119 -4.94 16.60 1.19
C GLY A 119 -4.42 18.03 1.07
N THR A 120 -3.23 18.31 1.59
CA THR A 120 -2.60 19.64 1.46
C THR A 120 -2.21 19.97 0.02
N ILE A 121 -1.73 18.99 -0.75
CA ILE A 121 -1.35 19.18 -2.16
C ILE A 121 -2.59 19.51 -2.99
N ILE A 122 -3.66 18.74 -2.82
CA ILE A 122 -4.93 18.95 -3.53
C ILE A 122 -5.54 20.30 -3.15
N SER A 123 -5.51 20.68 -1.88
CA SER A 123 -6.01 21.98 -1.41
C SER A 123 -5.22 23.14 -2.03
N ARG A 124 -3.89 23.00 -2.13
CA ARG A 124 -3.04 24.00 -2.78
C ARG A 124 -3.31 24.10 -4.29
N GLN A 125 -3.46 22.97 -4.97
CA GLN A 125 -3.72 22.93 -6.40
C GLN A 125 -5.11 23.48 -6.75
N SER A 126 -6.14 23.11 -5.98
CA SER A 126 -7.49 23.65 -6.15
C SER A 126 -7.54 25.17 -5.96
N LEU A 127 -6.84 25.69 -4.95
CA LEU A 127 -6.73 27.15 -4.76
C LEU A 127 -6.04 27.84 -5.95
N ALA A 128 -4.95 27.26 -6.46
CA ALA A 128 -4.24 27.81 -7.62
C ALA A 128 -5.11 27.81 -8.88
N LEU A 129 -5.87 26.72 -9.11
CA LEU A 129 -6.80 26.62 -10.24
C LEU A 129 -7.93 27.64 -10.14
N SER A 130 -8.54 27.79 -8.96
CA SER A 130 -9.60 28.77 -8.73
C SER A 130 -9.11 30.20 -9.01
N LYS A 131 -7.87 30.53 -8.61
CA LYS A 131 -7.29 31.83 -8.90
C LYS A 131 -7.08 32.04 -10.40
N THR A 132 -6.56 31.04 -11.11
CA THR A 132 -6.36 31.16 -12.57
C THR A 132 -7.67 31.24 -13.34
N GLU A 133 -8.73 30.61 -12.83
CA GLU A 133 -10.08 30.70 -13.41
C GLU A 133 -10.65 32.11 -13.23
N GLU A 134 -10.53 32.69 -12.04
CA GLU A 134 -10.91 34.08 -11.76
C GLU A 134 -10.11 35.08 -12.63
N ASP A 135 -8.79 34.91 -12.74
CA ASP A 135 -7.94 35.74 -13.59
C ASP A 135 -8.36 35.64 -15.07
N ALA A 136 -8.69 34.44 -15.56
CA ALA A 136 -9.13 34.22 -16.94
C ALA A 136 -10.53 34.77 -17.22
N GLU A 137 -11.47 34.63 -16.28
CA GLU A 137 -12.80 35.24 -16.37
C GLU A 137 -12.68 36.77 -16.49
N HIS A 138 -11.82 37.38 -15.69
CA HIS A 138 -11.57 38.81 -15.74
C HIS A 138 -10.94 39.25 -17.07
N GLU A 139 -9.96 38.51 -17.61
CA GLU A 139 -9.37 38.79 -18.92
C GLU A 139 -10.40 38.67 -20.06
N ILE A 140 -11.32 37.69 -20.00
CA ILE A 140 -12.39 37.54 -20.99
C ILE A 140 -13.35 38.73 -20.94
N GLU A 141 -13.70 39.19 -19.74
CA GLU A 141 -14.60 40.33 -19.53
C GLU A 141 -13.95 41.64 -20.03
N GLU A 142 -12.70 41.91 -19.64
CA GLU A 142 -11.94 43.10 -20.09
C GLU A 142 -11.72 43.10 -21.61
N ASN A 143 -11.32 41.97 -22.20
CA ASN A 143 -11.13 41.87 -23.64
C ASN A 143 -12.46 41.99 -24.41
N GLY A 144 -13.57 41.54 -23.81
CA GLY A 144 -14.91 41.73 -24.34
C GLY A 144 -15.29 43.21 -24.46
N GLU A 145 -15.06 44.00 -23.40
CA GLU A 145 -15.31 45.44 -23.40
C GLU A 145 -14.44 46.19 -24.44
N ILE A 146 -13.16 45.83 -24.54
CA ILE A 146 -12.24 46.40 -25.54
C ILE A 146 -12.72 46.08 -26.96
N GLN A 147 -13.12 44.83 -27.22
CA GLN A 147 -13.61 44.41 -28.53
C GLN A 147 -14.94 45.08 -28.90
N GLU A 148 -15.82 45.30 -27.93
CA GLU A 148 -17.07 46.06 -28.11
C GLU A 148 -16.75 47.52 -28.47
N ALA A 149 -15.83 48.16 -27.74
CA ALA A 149 -15.40 49.53 -28.02
C ALA A 149 -14.79 49.66 -29.43
N ILE A 150 -13.88 48.76 -29.82
CA ILE A 150 -13.30 48.72 -31.18
C ILE A 150 -14.39 48.59 -32.23
N SER A 151 -15.36 47.69 -32.02
CA SER A 151 -16.49 47.49 -32.95
C SER A 151 -17.35 48.74 -33.09
N TRP A 152 -17.61 49.44 -31.98
CA TRP A 152 -18.33 50.71 -31.97
C TRP A 152 -17.59 51.79 -32.77
N TYR A 153 -16.30 51.99 -32.53
CA TYR A 153 -15.48 52.97 -33.27
C TYR A 153 -15.40 52.62 -34.76
N ASN A 154 -15.19 51.34 -35.09
CA ASN A 154 -15.12 50.89 -36.48
C ASN A 154 -16.41 51.20 -37.24
N ARG A 155 -17.56 51.00 -36.58
CA ARG A 155 -18.88 51.29 -37.14
C ARG A 155 -19.18 52.78 -37.27
N VAL A 156 -18.88 53.57 -36.24
CA VAL A 156 -19.23 55.00 -36.20
C VAL A 156 -18.32 55.83 -37.12
N LEU A 157 -17.04 55.48 -37.17
CA LEU A 157 -16.05 56.22 -37.95
C LEU A 157 -15.93 55.72 -39.39
N GLY A 158 -16.47 54.53 -39.70
CA GLY A 158 -16.21 53.84 -40.96
C GLY A 158 -14.71 53.62 -41.16
N PHE A 159 -14.01 53.19 -40.12
CA PHE A 159 -12.55 53.19 -40.06
C PHE A 159 -12.04 51.99 -39.29
N GLN A 160 -11.15 51.22 -39.89
CA GLN A 160 -10.62 49.99 -39.31
C GLN A 160 -9.09 50.00 -39.38
N ILE A 161 -8.46 49.44 -38.35
CA ILE A 161 -7.01 49.31 -38.25
C ILE A 161 -6.69 47.82 -38.09
N GLU A 162 -5.86 47.28 -38.97
CA GLU A 162 -5.43 45.89 -38.95
C GLU A 162 -3.90 45.79 -38.87
N GLY A 163 -3.41 44.98 -37.94
CA GLY A 163 -1.99 44.67 -37.80
C GLY A 163 -1.57 43.47 -38.66
N GLY A 164 -0.43 43.57 -39.34
CA GLY A 164 0.15 42.50 -40.16
C GLY A 164 1.61 42.78 -40.51
N ARG A 165 1.98 42.66 -41.80
CA ARG A 165 3.32 43.07 -42.31
C ARG A 165 3.60 44.58 -42.16
N GLY A 166 2.55 45.35 -41.90
CA GLY A 166 2.54 46.74 -41.47
C GLY A 166 1.21 47.02 -40.76
N VAL A 167 0.92 48.28 -40.48
CA VAL A 167 -0.39 48.72 -39.98
C VAL A 167 -1.22 49.19 -41.17
N LYS A 168 -2.29 48.47 -41.47
CA LYS A 168 -3.24 48.79 -42.53
C LYS A 168 -4.39 49.61 -41.94
N PHE A 169 -4.67 50.74 -42.57
CA PHE A 169 -5.77 51.63 -42.26
C PHE A 169 -6.79 51.53 -43.38
N THR A 170 -8.01 51.15 -43.06
CA THR A 170 -9.11 50.98 -44.02
C THR A 170 -10.22 51.96 -43.67
N PHE A 171 -10.68 52.71 -44.66
CA PHE A 171 -11.80 53.64 -44.55
C PHE A 171 -12.96 53.16 -45.41
N ASN A 172 -14.13 53.16 -44.81
CA ASN A 172 -15.44 52.96 -45.42
C ASN A 172 -16.21 54.29 -45.36
N ASP A 173 -17.39 54.33 -45.96
CA ASP A 173 -18.27 55.50 -45.96
C ASP A 173 -17.59 56.76 -46.56
N ILE A 174 -16.60 56.56 -47.44
CA ILE A 174 -15.93 57.65 -48.17
C ILE A 174 -16.74 58.03 -49.41
N ASN A 175 -17.13 57.05 -50.22
CA ASN A 175 -17.95 57.26 -51.40
C ASN A 175 -19.44 57.16 -51.05
N ILE A 176 -20.16 58.28 -51.08
CA ILE A 176 -21.60 58.34 -50.80
C ILE A 176 -22.41 57.42 -51.73
N LYS A 177 -21.94 57.21 -52.97
CA LYS A 177 -22.61 56.34 -53.95
C LYS A 177 -22.41 54.85 -53.67
N ASN A 178 -21.30 54.51 -53.01
CA ASN A 178 -20.98 53.14 -52.63
C ASN A 178 -20.30 53.12 -51.24
N PRO A 179 -21.07 53.22 -50.14
CA PRO A 179 -20.51 53.37 -48.80
C PRO A 179 -19.66 52.17 -48.32
N LYS A 180 -19.83 51.01 -48.95
CA LYS A 180 -19.05 49.79 -48.67
C LYS A 180 -17.71 49.72 -49.42
N GLU A 181 -17.40 50.71 -50.25
CA GLU A 181 -16.13 50.77 -50.97
C GLU A 181 -14.99 51.06 -50.00
N GLU A 182 -13.99 50.19 -49.98
CA GLU A 182 -12.86 50.27 -49.05
C GLU A 182 -11.72 51.08 -49.67
N TYR A 183 -11.29 52.12 -48.95
CA TYR A 183 -10.12 52.93 -49.26
C TYR A 183 -9.07 52.61 -48.21
N SER A 184 -7.87 52.19 -48.61
CA SER A 184 -6.89 51.77 -47.61
C SER A 184 -5.47 52.21 -47.93
N PHE A 185 -4.67 52.33 -46.87
CA PHE A 185 -3.24 52.47 -46.99
C PHE A 185 -2.55 51.67 -45.89
N THR A 186 -1.32 51.23 -46.14
CA THR A 186 -0.52 50.46 -45.20
C THR A 186 0.81 51.15 -44.99
N ILE A 187 1.14 51.43 -43.73
CA ILE A 187 2.45 51.97 -43.34
C ILE A 187 3.19 50.99 -42.45
N CYS A 188 4.52 51.02 -42.50
CA CYS A 188 5.40 50.28 -41.61
C CYS A 188 6.35 51.25 -40.91
N HIS A 189 6.46 51.14 -39.60
CA HIS A 189 7.41 51.91 -38.80
C HIS A 189 8.61 51.02 -38.45
N ALA A 190 9.75 51.27 -39.09
CA ALA A 190 10.99 50.53 -38.89
C ALA A 190 12.18 51.48 -38.94
N ASN A 191 13.18 51.26 -38.08
CA ASN A 191 14.37 52.12 -37.96
C ASN A 191 14.03 53.60 -37.70
N ASP A 192 13.05 53.86 -36.82
CA ASP A 192 12.61 55.21 -36.43
C ASP A 192 12.05 56.06 -37.60
N ALA A 193 11.56 55.37 -38.64
CA ALA A 193 10.93 56.00 -39.79
C ALA A 193 9.71 55.21 -40.28
N TYR A 194 8.65 55.93 -40.65
CA TYR A 194 7.51 55.44 -41.38
C TYR A 194 7.83 55.30 -42.86
N SER A 195 7.43 54.16 -43.42
CA SER A 195 7.48 53.83 -44.83
C SER A 195 6.09 53.44 -45.33
N LEU A 196 5.74 53.85 -46.54
CA LEU A 196 4.50 53.43 -47.19
C LEU A 196 4.71 52.06 -47.86
N LEU A 197 3.88 51.09 -47.50
CA LEU A 197 3.87 49.76 -48.11
C LEU A 197 2.86 49.67 -49.24
N ASP A 198 1.64 50.18 -49.02
CA ASP A 198 0.55 50.09 -49.99
C ASP A 198 -0.43 51.27 -49.84
N CYS A 199 -1.12 51.66 -50.91
CA CYS A 199 -2.14 52.70 -50.91
C CYS A 199 -3.11 52.49 -52.08
N ASN A 200 -4.38 52.25 -51.76
CA ASN A 200 -5.43 51.99 -52.73
C ASN A 200 -6.67 52.84 -52.46
N PRO A 201 -7.09 53.73 -53.39
CA PRO A 201 -6.42 54.11 -54.63
C PRO A 201 -5.11 54.89 -54.39
N ASN A 202 -4.21 54.93 -55.37
CA ASN A 202 -2.95 55.66 -55.25
C ASN A 202 -3.20 57.18 -55.16
N LEU A 203 -2.70 57.81 -54.11
CA LEU A 203 -2.89 59.24 -53.84
C LEU A 203 -1.72 60.09 -54.35
N ASN A 204 -2.03 61.21 -55.00
CA ASN A 204 -1.03 62.20 -55.39
C ASN A 204 -0.46 62.92 -54.15
N GLY A 205 0.86 63.05 -54.06
CA GLY A 205 1.53 63.73 -52.94
C GLY A 205 1.70 62.89 -51.66
N ILE A 206 1.35 61.59 -51.68
CA ILE A 206 1.47 60.73 -50.48
C ILE A 206 2.90 60.61 -49.94
N LYS A 207 3.91 60.70 -50.82
CA LYS A 207 5.33 60.70 -50.41
C LYS A 207 5.69 61.91 -49.56
N ASP A 208 5.15 63.08 -49.89
CA ASP A 208 5.38 64.30 -49.12
C ASP A 208 4.71 64.22 -47.74
N LEU A 209 3.50 63.64 -47.70
CA LEU A 209 2.80 63.37 -46.45
C LEU A 209 3.58 62.38 -45.54
N ILE A 210 4.22 61.35 -46.11
CA ILE A 210 5.07 60.43 -45.34
C ILE A 210 6.33 61.14 -44.81
N ASN A 211 6.94 62.03 -45.60
CA ASN A 211 8.08 62.82 -45.13
C ASN A 211 7.68 63.77 -44.00
N GLU A 212 6.49 64.38 -44.09
CA GLU A 212 5.93 65.20 -43.02
C GLU A 212 5.61 64.38 -41.77
N LEU A 213 5.04 63.18 -41.92
CA LEU A 213 4.81 62.23 -40.83
C LEU A 213 6.12 61.87 -40.13
N ASN A 214 7.18 61.56 -40.89
CA ASN A 214 8.50 61.29 -40.33
C ASN A 214 9.12 62.48 -39.59
N ARG A 215 8.78 63.71 -39.97
CA ARG A 215 9.28 64.93 -39.32
C ARG A 215 8.51 65.29 -38.05
N THR A 216 7.19 65.11 -38.07
CA THR A 216 6.26 65.58 -37.02
C THR A 216 5.83 64.49 -36.05
N ASN A 217 5.93 63.23 -36.47
CA ASN A 217 5.35 62.06 -35.81
C ASN A 217 3.83 62.19 -35.54
N ASP A 218 3.13 63.05 -36.30
CA ASP A 218 1.69 63.27 -36.15
C ASP A 218 0.88 62.28 -37.00
N LEU A 219 0.73 61.07 -36.47
CA LEU A 219 -0.04 60.02 -37.13
C LEU A 219 -1.53 60.37 -37.26
N PHE A 220 -2.10 61.06 -36.26
CA PHE A 220 -3.51 61.44 -36.29
C PHE A 220 -3.81 62.47 -37.38
N GLY A 221 -2.97 63.52 -37.48
CA GLY A 221 -3.06 64.51 -38.54
C GLY A 221 -2.84 63.89 -39.93
N PHE A 222 -1.88 62.97 -40.03
CA PHE A 222 -1.63 62.22 -41.27
C PHE A 222 -2.85 61.39 -41.71
N VAL A 223 -3.41 60.56 -40.83
CA VAL A 223 -4.60 59.71 -41.10
C VAL A 223 -5.79 60.57 -41.55
N ARG A 224 -6.01 61.71 -40.90
CA ARG A 224 -7.07 62.67 -41.25
C ARG A 224 -6.87 63.26 -42.64
N THR A 225 -5.65 63.70 -42.95
CA THR A 225 -5.29 64.27 -44.26
C THR A 225 -5.45 63.22 -45.37
N ILE A 226 -5.06 61.97 -45.11
CA ILE A 226 -5.26 60.86 -46.05
C ILE A 226 -6.74 60.60 -46.30
N ARG A 227 -7.59 60.64 -45.26
CA ARG A 227 -9.04 60.49 -45.42
C ARG A 227 -9.63 61.59 -46.31
N GLU A 228 -9.23 62.84 -46.11
CA GLU A 228 -9.66 63.97 -46.96
C GLU A 228 -9.21 63.76 -48.42
N LYS A 229 -7.98 63.29 -48.64
CA LYS A 229 -7.46 62.97 -49.98
C LYS A 229 -8.23 61.82 -50.66
N PHE A 230 -8.65 60.81 -49.91
CA PHE A 230 -9.52 59.75 -50.43
C PHE A 230 -10.91 60.26 -50.78
N GLN A 231 -11.48 61.19 -50.01
CA GLN A 231 -12.75 61.84 -50.34
C GLN A 231 -12.65 62.67 -51.62
N GLU A 232 -11.56 63.44 -51.79
CA GLU A 232 -11.27 64.17 -53.03
C GLU A 232 -11.14 63.20 -54.22
N ALA A 233 -10.41 62.10 -54.06
CA ALA A 233 -10.23 61.09 -55.10
C ALA A 233 -11.56 60.41 -55.49
N ALA A 234 -12.41 60.09 -54.50
CA ALA A 234 -13.73 59.53 -54.73
C ALA A 234 -14.66 60.50 -55.47
N ALA A 235 -14.61 61.80 -55.15
CA ALA A 235 -15.37 62.84 -55.85
C ALA A 235 -14.93 63.00 -57.32
N LEU A 236 -13.65 62.76 -57.61
CA LEU A 236 -13.07 62.74 -58.96
C LEU A 236 -13.33 61.42 -59.71
N GLY A 237 -13.96 60.43 -59.08
CA GLY A 237 -14.29 59.15 -59.70
C GLY A 237 -13.14 58.15 -59.77
N LEU A 238 -12.06 58.36 -59.00
CA LEU A 238 -10.99 57.37 -58.85
C LEU A 238 -11.46 56.25 -57.91
N GLN A 239 -11.65 55.05 -58.47
CA GLN A 239 -12.01 53.88 -57.67
C GLN A 239 -10.76 53.08 -57.25
N PRO A 240 -10.79 52.45 -56.05
CA PRO A 240 -9.78 51.48 -55.67
C PRO A 240 -9.73 50.35 -56.71
N GLN A 241 -8.52 49.97 -57.13
CA GLN A 241 -8.34 48.82 -58.00
C GLN A 241 -8.28 47.58 -57.10
N SER A 242 -9.07 46.55 -57.37
CA SER A 242 -8.92 45.25 -56.72
C SER A 242 -7.65 44.57 -57.25
N THR A 243 -6.49 44.90 -56.69
CA THR A 243 -5.25 44.20 -57.01
C THR A 243 -5.14 42.96 -56.14
N THR A 244 -5.71 41.85 -56.62
CA THR A 244 -5.29 40.52 -56.20
C THR A 244 -3.89 40.30 -56.79
N PHE A 245 -2.85 40.73 -56.07
CA PHE A 245 -1.50 40.28 -56.38
C PHE A 245 -1.32 38.90 -55.76
N ASP A 246 -1.58 37.87 -56.56
CA ASP A 246 -0.87 36.60 -56.41
C ASP A 246 0.62 36.90 -56.56
N GLN A 247 1.34 36.74 -55.45
CA GLN A 247 2.78 36.70 -55.48
C GLN A 247 3.21 35.44 -54.75
N ASP A 248 3.34 34.38 -55.55
CA ASP A 248 4.08 33.18 -55.21
C ASP A 248 5.49 33.57 -54.76
N CYS A 249 5.80 33.37 -53.48
CA CYS A 249 7.07 32.78 -53.10
C CYS A 249 7.06 32.24 -51.66
N SER A 250 7.36 30.95 -51.58
CA SER A 250 7.89 30.22 -50.41
C SER A 250 6.93 29.90 -49.27
N THR A 251 6.35 28.71 -49.40
CA THR A 251 5.84 27.88 -48.30
C THR A 251 6.86 27.78 -47.16
N ILE A 252 6.49 28.31 -45.99
CA ILE A 252 6.93 27.73 -44.71
C ILE A 252 5.65 27.43 -43.95
N SER A 253 5.16 26.20 -44.09
CA SER A 253 4.18 25.63 -43.18
C SER A 253 4.81 25.55 -41.80
N LEU A 254 4.45 26.49 -40.93
CA LEU A 254 4.56 26.31 -39.49
C LEU A 254 3.15 26.14 -38.95
N SER A 255 2.81 24.87 -38.77
CA SER A 255 1.64 24.38 -38.07
C SER A 255 1.59 25.02 -36.68
N GLY A 256 0.61 25.87 -36.43
CA GLY A 256 0.19 26.23 -35.07
C GLY A 256 -0.71 25.12 -34.49
N PRO A 257 -0.61 24.83 -33.19
CA PRO A 257 -1.30 23.68 -32.59
C PRO A 257 -2.80 23.97 -32.43
N ALA A 258 -3.63 23.20 -33.14
CA ALA A 258 -5.04 23.11 -32.83
C ALA A 258 -5.22 22.16 -31.63
N LEU A 259 -5.65 22.74 -30.51
CA LEU A 259 -6.29 21.99 -29.44
C LEU A 259 -7.65 21.49 -29.96
N SER A 260 -7.83 20.18 -30.01
CA SER A 260 -9.16 19.55 -29.98
C SER A 260 -9.05 18.10 -29.51
N VAL A 261 -9.56 17.93 -28.29
CA VAL A 261 -10.05 16.72 -27.62
C VAL A 261 -10.50 15.60 -28.57
N SER A 262 -10.00 14.38 -28.34
CA SER A 262 -10.77 13.16 -28.56
C SER A 262 -10.34 12.05 -27.59
N SER A 263 -11.37 11.35 -27.14
CA SER A 263 -11.41 10.37 -26.06
C SER A 263 -10.78 9.02 -26.44
N ASN A 264 -10.28 8.33 -25.40
CA ASN A 264 -10.23 6.87 -25.24
C ASN A 264 -9.43 6.01 -26.23
N ARG A 265 -8.33 5.41 -25.73
CA ARG A 265 -8.32 4.01 -25.26
C ARG A 265 -6.88 3.53 -25.10
N SER A 266 -6.54 3.19 -23.87
CA SER A 266 -5.26 2.62 -23.46
C SER A 266 -5.04 1.24 -24.09
N GLU A 267 -3.93 1.06 -24.80
CA GLU A 267 -3.32 -0.26 -25.02
C GLU A 267 -1.85 -0.18 -24.61
N SER A 268 -1.59 -0.46 -23.33
CA SER A 268 -0.25 -0.71 -22.82
C SER A 268 0.12 -2.16 -23.12
N SER A 269 1.22 -2.36 -23.84
CA SER A 269 1.86 -3.64 -24.08
C SER A 269 2.31 -4.27 -22.75
N ALA A 270 1.63 -5.33 -22.35
CA ALA A 270 2.01 -6.15 -21.22
C ALA A 270 3.23 -7.01 -21.58
N LYS A 271 4.31 -6.83 -20.82
CA LYS A 271 5.45 -7.75 -20.75
C LYS A 271 4.95 -9.14 -20.39
N LYS A 272 5.20 -10.11 -21.27
CA LYS A 272 4.96 -11.54 -21.05
C LYS A 272 6.00 -12.06 -20.05
N ASN A 273 5.62 -12.22 -18.78
CA ASN A 273 6.36 -13.02 -17.82
C ASN A 273 5.93 -14.49 -18.00
N GLU A 274 6.82 -15.31 -18.58
CA GLU A 274 6.75 -16.77 -18.48
C GLU A 274 7.26 -17.20 -17.10
N HIS A 275 6.35 -17.67 -16.26
CA HIS A 275 6.69 -18.48 -15.10
C HIS A 275 6.11 -19.87 -15.31
N HIS A 276 6.98 -20.79 -15.74
CA HIS A 276 6.73 -22.21 -15.76
C HIS A 276 6.92 -22.74 -14.33
N ILE A 277 5.85 -23.34 -13.78
CA ILE A 277 5.86 -24.12 -12.55
C ILE A 277 6.49 -25.49 -12.86
N PRO A 278 7.42 -26.02 -12.07
CA PRO A 278 7.78 -27.43 -12.12
C PRO A 278 6.82 -28.25 -11.26
N LEU A 279 6.22 -29.26 -11.88
CA LEU A 279 5.73 -30.47 -11.20
C LEU A 279 6.94 -31.23 -10.65
N GLN A 280 6.84 -31.70 -9.41
CA GLN A 280 7.81 -32.61 -8.81
C GLN A 280 7.04 -33.82 -8.29
N ASP A 281 7.46 -35.01 -8.75
CA ASP A 281 7.26 -36.30 -8.09
C ASP A 281 8.08 -36.38 -6.78
#